data_AF-A0ABD2WI69-F1
#
_entry.id   AF-A0ABD2WI69-F1
#
_cell.length_a   1.000
_cell.length_b   1.000
_cell.length_c   1.000
_cell.angle_alpha   90.00
_cell.angle_beta   90.00
_cell.angle_gamma   90.00
#
_symmetry.space_group_name_H-M   'P 1'
#
loop_
_entity.id
_entity.type
_entity.pdbx_description
1 polymer ?
#
loop_
_entity_poly.entity_id
_entity_poly.type
_entity_poly.pdbx_seq_one_letter_code
_entity_poly.pdbx_strand_id
1 'polypeptide(L)'
;MNKSWRKLLPDFVNQNDSENENFIPSLLRLSREIGGEGFVDVHETEIVELVNSQSECLTPEEIDQIIDEPETTEEPIIAEEEPTLKKNNIGKILVWLEDAIQEALSFDPIMSRSLLFKQEGEAALRPYEELYNDMTRRAKQKRLTDYFNKN
;
A
#
# COMPACT_ATOMS: atom_id res chain seq x y z
N MET A 1 -18.02 18.52 0.06
CA MET A 1 -17.23 18.54 -1.20
C MET A 1 -16.62 19.93 -1.37
N ASN A 2 -15.32 20.02 -1.71
CA ASN A 2 -14.58 21.29 -1.81
C ASN A 2 -15.22 22.23 -2.85
N LYS A 3 -15.38 23.54 -2.54
CA LYS A 3 -16.07 24.53 -3.40
C LYS A 3 -15.38 24.71 -4.77
N SER A 4 -14.12 24.33 -4.88
CA SER A 4 -13.36 24.34 -6.14
C SER A 4 -13.97 23.39 -7.18
N TRP A 5 -14.47 22.22 -6.75
CA TRP A 5 -15.13 21.27 -7.66
C TRP A 5 -16.43 21.84 -8.25
N ARG A 6 -17.18 22.68 -7.52
CA ARG A 6 -18.38 23.35 -8.08
C ARG A 6 -18.06 24.27 -9.24
N LYS A 7 -16.86 24.88 -9.25
CA LYS A 7 -16.44 25.77 -10.34
C LYS A 7 -15.94 24.99 -11.54
N LEU A 8 -15.25 23.87 -11.31
CA LEU A 8 -14.65 23.06 -12.36
C LEU A 8 -15.66 22.13 -13.05
N LEU A 9 -16.58 21.54 -12.29
CA LEU A 9 -17.53 20.53 -12.78
C LEU A 9 -18.92 20.73 -12.16
N PRO A 10 -19.60 21.86 -12.42
CA PRO A 10 -20.84 22.23 -11.74
C PRO A 10 -21.93 21.17 -11.88
N ASP A 11 -22.08 20.56 -13.06
CA ASP A 11 -23.12 19.56 -13.32
C ASP A 11 -22.92 18.27 -12.51
N PHE A 12 -21.67 17.83 -12.34
CA PHE A 12 -21.32 16.66 -11.53
C PHE A 12 -21.52 16.91 -10.04
N VAL A 13 -21.19 18.12 -9.58
CA VAL A 13 -21.37 18.49 -8.17
C VAL A 13 -22.85 18.66 -7.83
N ASN A 14 -23.64 19.28 -8.71
CA ASN A 14 -25.06 19.50 -8.48
C ASN A 14 -25.86 18.18 -8.48
N GLN A 15 -25.43 17.16 -9.23
CA GLN A 15 -26.03 15.82 -9.17
C GLN A 15 -25.74 15.09 -7.85
N ASN A 16 -24.53 15.24 -7.31
CA ASN A 16 -24.10 14.56 -6.08
C ASN A 16 -24.46 15.33 -4.79
N ASP A 17 -24.68 16.65 -4.84
CA ASP A 17 -25.07 17.44 -3.66
C ASP A 17 -26.43 17.00 -3.09
N SER A 18 -27.32 16.43 -3.92
CA SER A 18 -28.58 15.81 -3.48
C SER A 18 -28.43 14.48 -2.73
N GLU A 19 -27.28 13.80 -2.82
CA GLU A 19 -27.03 12.51 -2.13
C GLU A 19 -26.26 12.68 -0.80
N ASN A 20 -25.79 13.90 -0.51
CA ASN A 20 -24.84 14.17 0.57
C ASN A 20 -25.46 14.30 1.98
N GLU A 21 -26.78 14.25 2.14
CA GLU A 21 -27.41 14.33 3.48
C GLU A 21 -27.02 13.14 4.38
N ASN A 22 -26.55 12.03 3.81
CA ASN A 22 -26.21 10.81 4.55
C ASN A 22 -24.71 10.49 4.60
N PHE A 23 -23.84 11.43 4.18
CA PHE A 23 -22.40 11.17 4.09
C PHE A 23 -21.75 10.89 5.46
N ILE A 24 -22.03 11.73 6.46
CA ILE A 24 -21.43 11.61 7.80
C ILE A 24 -21.94 10.35 8.54
N PRO A 25 -23.26 10.05 8.55
CA PRO A 25 -23.75 8.78 9.08
C PRO A 25 -23.16 7.55 8.38
N SER A 26 -22.91 7.63 7.07
CA SER A 26 -22.29 6.54 6.30
C SER A 26 -20.82 6.34 6.65
N LEU A 27 -20.06 7.42 6.85
CA LEU A 27 -18.67 7.35 7.31
C LEU A 27 -18.56 6.78 8.73
N LEU A 28 -19.45 7.17 9.65
CA LEU A 28 -19.50 6.60 11.00
C LEU A 28 -19.87 5.13 10.98
N ARG A 29 -20.80 4.73 10.10
CA ARG A 29 -21.14 3.32 9.93
C ARG A 29 -19.93 2.55 9.39
N LEU A 30 -19.24 3.08 8.39
CA LEU A 30 -18.05 2.47 7.82
C LEU A 30 -16.91 2.38 8.84
N SER A 31 -16.67 3.42 9.65
CA SER A 31 -15.64 3.39 10.68
C SER A 31 -15.91 2.30 11.73
N ARG A 32 -17.19 2.12 12.08
CA ARG A 32 -17.63 1.03 12.98
C ARG A 32 -17.54 -0.35 12.34
N GLU A 33 -17.81 -0.47 11.04
CA GLU A 33 -17.68 -1.73 10.29
C GLU A 33 -16.21 -2.14 10.13
N ILE A 34 -15.31 -1.18 9.89
CA ILE A 34 -13.86 -1.42 9.84
C ILE A 34 -13.35 -1.83 11.23
N GLY A 35 -13.83 -1.16 12.28
CA GLY A 35 -13.45 -1.46 13.65
C GLY A 35 -11.98 -1.15 13.98
N GLY A 36 -11.57 -1.45 15.22
CA GLY A 36 -10.24 -1.14 15.73
C GLY A 36 -10.20 0.09 16.64
N GLU A 37 -9.21 0.13 17.53
CA GLU A 37 -9.00 1.22 18.48
C GLU A 37 -8.79 2.54 17.71
N GLY A 38 -9.61 3.54 18.03
CA GLY A 38 -9.62 4.83 17.31
C GLY A 38 -10.55 4.94 16.11
N PHE A 39 -11.08 3.84 15.55
CA PHE A 39 -12.13 3.87 14.51
C PHE A 39 -13.54 3.68 15.09
N VAL A 40 -13.66 2.83 16.11
CA VAL A 40 -14.91 2.62 16.86
C VAL A 40 -15.25 3.85 17.72
N ASP A 41 -14.22 4.56 18.16
CA ASP A 41 -14.34 5.72 19.05
C ASP A 41 -14.59 7.04 18.29
N VAL A 42 -14.57 7.01 16.95
CA VAL A 42 -14.80 8.20 16.12
C VAL A 42 -16.20 8.74 16.36
N HIS A 43 -16.26 10.01 16.74
CA HIS A 43 -17.50 10.74 16.94
C HIS A 43 -17.84 11.60 15.73
N GLU A 44 -19.16 11.81 15.54
CA GLU A 44 -19.69 12.64 14.46
C GLU A 44 -19.05 14.03 14.41
N THR A 45 -18.84 14.61 15.59
CA THR A 45 -18.24 15.94 15.75
C THR A 45 -16.82 16.02 15.19
N GLU A 46 -16.04 14.95 15.29
CA GLU A 46 -14.65 14.90 14.79
C GLU A 46 -14.63 14.83 13.26
N ILE A 47 -15.56 14.08 12.66
CA ILE A 47 -15.72 14.02 11.20
C ILE A 47 -16.24 15.36 10.67
N VAL A 48 -17.22 15.97 11.37
CA VAL A 48 -17.73 17.30 11.04
C VAL A 48 -16.60 18.33 11.10
N GLU A 49 -15.77 18.30 12.13
CA GLU A 49 -14.62 19.20 12.28
C GLU A 49 -13.60 19.01 11.14
N LEU A 50 -13.29 17.75 10.77
CA LEU A 50 -12.37 17.44 9.68
C LEU A 50 -12.88 17.90 8.31
N VAL A 51 -14.16 17.67 8.02
CA VAL A 51 -14.78 18.08 6.76
C VAL A 51 -14.84 19.61 6.67
N ASN A 52 -15.04 20.29 7.80
CA ASN A 52 -15.10 21.74 7.85
C ASN A 52 -13.72 22.41 7.94
N SER A 53 -12.68 21.73 8.45
CA SER A 53 -11.32 22.26 8.49
C SER A 53 -10.66 22.29 7.10
N GLN A 54 -11.09 21.40 6.20
CA GLN A 54 -10.67 21.36 4.79
C GLN A 54 -11.45 22.35 3.89
N SER A 55 -11.89 23.48 4.46
CA SER A 55 -12.66 24.51 3.77
C SER A 55 -11.82 25.50 2.96
N GLU A 56 -10.49 25.49 3.13
CA GLU A 56 -9.60 26.30 2.30
C GLU A 56 -9.52 25.65 0.91
N CYS A 57 -10.22 26.29 -0.02
CA CYS A 57 -10.08 25.98 -1.43
C CYS A 57 -8.67 26.38 -1.84
N LEU A 58 -7.89 25.41 -2.34
CA LEU A 58 -6.63 25.71 -3.00
C LEU A 58 -6.88 26.81 -4.05
N THR A 59 -6.08 27.86 -3.96
CA THR A 59 -6.09 28.96 -4.91
C THR A 59 -5.61 28.46 -6.28
N PRO A 60 -6.04 29.09 -7.38
CA PRO A 60 -5.52 28.78 -8.71
C PRO A 60 -3.99 28.78 -8.76
N GLU A 61 -3.36 29.70 -8.02
CA GLU A 61 -1.91 29.82 -7.93
C GLU A 61 -1.24 28.64 -7.19
N GLU A 62 -1.90 28.06 -6.18
CA GLU A 62 -1.43 26.82 -5.52
C GLU A 62 -1.62 25.59 -6.42
N ILE A 63 -2.67 25.59 -7.25
CA ILE A 63 -2.91 24.53 -8.23
C ILE A 63 -1.86 24.60 -9.35
N ASP A 64 -1.57 25.80 -9.84
CA ASP A 64 -0.55 26.02 -10.87
C ASP A 64 0.85 25.69 -10.34
N GLN A 65 1.16 25.95 -9.05
CA GLN A 65 2.42 25.51 -8.44
C GLN A 65 2.58 23.98 -8.38
N ILE A 66 1.50 23.22 -8.19
CA ILE A 66 1.54 21.75 -8.22
C ILE A 66 1.77 21.22 -9.65
N ILE A 67 1.35 21.99 -10.67
CA ILE A 67 1.44 21.62 -12.08
C ILE A 67 2.80 22.05 -12.68
N ASP A 68 3.33 23.21 -12.25
CA ASP A 68 4.53 23.83 -12.79
C ASP A 68 5.79 23.61 -11.94
N GLU A 69 5.75 22.82 -10.86
CA GLU A 69 6.98 22.35 -10.20
C GLU A 69 7.66 21.29 -11.09
N PRO A 70 8.81 21.58 -11.74
CA PRO A 70 9.70 20.50 -12.13
C PRO A 70 10.20 19.84 -10.84
N GLU A 71 10.23 18.50 -10.80
CA GLU A 71 10.95 17.75 -9.75
C GLU A 71 12.43 18.19 -9.76
N THR A 72 12.76 19.27 -9.06
CA THR A 72 14.14 19.71 -8.87
C THR A 72 14.23 20.56 -7.61
N THR A 73 13.91 19.95 -6.48
CA THR A 73 14.68 20.24 -5.27
C THR A 73 15.98 19.46 -5.42
N GLU A 74 17.12 20.14 -5.46
CA GLU A 74 18.45 19.54 -5.32
C GLU A 74 18.57 18.91 -3.92
N GLU A 75 17.89 17.79 -3.71
CA GLU A 75 18.38 16.78 -2.80
C GLU A 75 19.66 16.20 -3.42
N PRO A 76 20.68 15.86 -2.61
CA PRO A 76 21.87 15.20 -3.15
C PRO A 76 21.38 14.07 -4.03
N ILE A 77 21.98 13.90 -5.22
CA ILE A 77 21.78 12.72 -6.07
C ILE A 77 22.20 11.51 -5.21
N ILE A 78 21.27 11.03 -4.39
CA ILE A 78 21.21 9.67 -3.95
C ILE A 78 21.00 9.00 -5.29
N ALA A 79 22.06 8.42 -5.83
CA ALA A 79 21.91 7.49 -6.94
C ALA A 79 20.74 6.60 -6.53
N GLU A 80 19.60 6.69 -7.24
CA GLU A 80 18.47 5.82 -6.98
C GLU A 80 19.03 4.41 -7.13
N GLU A 81 19.35 3.78 -5.99
CA GLU A 81 19.83 2.41 -5.99
C GLU A 81 18.69 1.64 -6.60
N GLU A 82 18.90 1.11 -7.82
CA GLU A 82 17.95 0.20 -8.43
C GLU A 82 17.51 -0.80 -7.36
N PRO A 83 16.20 -1.04 -7.19
CA PRO A 83 15.69 -1.83 -6.08
C PRO A 83 16.34 -3.20 -6.08
N THR A 84 17.34 -3.35 -5.21
CA THR A 84 18.12 -4.58 -5.16
C THR A 84 17.35 -5.56 -4.33
N LEU A 85 17.03 -6.72 -4.91
CA LEU A 85 16.32 -7.79 -4.21
C LEU A 85 17.20 -8.34 -3.08
N LYS A 86 16.98 -7.90 -1.83
CA LYS A 86 17.75 -8.35 -0.66
C LYS A 86 17.21 -9.68 -0.15
N LYS A 87 18.08 -10.47 0.52
CA LYS A 87 17.71 -11.76 1.12
C LYS A 87 16.47 -11.68 2.02
N ASN A 88 16.33 -10.62 2.80
CA ASN A 88 15.16 -10.42 3.66
C ASN A 88 13.87 -10.21 2.86
N ASN A 89 13.93 -9.51 1.72
CA ASN A 89 12.78 -9.34 0.83
C ASN A 89 12.36 -10.69 0.23
N ILE A 90 13.32 -11.51 -0.20
CA ILE A 90 13.04 -12.87 -0.70
C ILE A 90 12.36 -13.71 0.40
N GLY A 91 12.88 -13.68 1.63
CA GLY A 91 12.28 -14.39 2.74
C GLY A 91 10.82 -13.97 3.02
N LYS A 92 10.51 -12.67 2.88
CA LYS A 92 9.12 -12.17 3.00
C LYS A 92 8.23 -12.69 1.88
N ILE A 93 8.71 -12.67 0.63
CA ILE A 93 7.97 -13.20 -0.53
C ILE A 93 7.62 -14.68 -0.32
N LEU A 94 8.59 -15.48 0.14
CA LEU A 94 8.39 -16.91 0.41
C LEU A 94 7.26 -17.12 1.43
N VAL A 95 7.33 -16.43 2.58
CA VAL A 95 6.33 -16.56 3.65
C VAL A 95 4.95 -16.10 3.19
N TRP A 96 4.85 -14.93 2.57
CA TRP A 96 3.56 -14.37 2.17
C TRP A 96 2.81 -15.22 1.15
N LEU A 97 3.52 -15.78 0.17
CA LEU A 97 2.88 -16.63 -0.82
C LEU A 97 2.50 -18.00 -0.23
N GLU A 98 3.29 -18.55 0.69
CA GLU A 98 2.92 -19.74 1.45
C GLU A 98 1.64 -19.50 2.26
N ASP A 99 1.54 -18.38 2.98
CA ASP A 99 0.36 -17.99 3.74
C ASP A 99 -0.86 -17.83 2.80
N ALA A 100 -0.70 -17.14 1.67
CA ALA A 100 -1.77 -16.97 0.68
C ALA A 100 -2.25 -18.32 0.11
N ILE A 101 -1.34 -19.28 -0.09
CA ILE A 101 -1.70 -20.65 -0.51
C ILE A 101 -2.54 -21.33 0.57
N GLN A 102 -2.17 -21.23 1.85
CA GLN A 102 -2.94 -21.82 2.95
C GLN A 102 -4.33 -21.20 3.09
N GLU A 103 -4.44 -19.88 2.93
CA GLU A 103 -5.71 -19.15 2.91
C GLU A 103 -6.61 -19.65 1.76
N ALA A 104 -6.05 -19.78 0.54
CA ALA A 104 -6.80 -20.31 -0.59
C ALA A 104 -7.28 -21.74 -0.36
N LEU A 105 -6.46 -22.61 0.24
CA LEU A 105 -6.86 -23.99 0.56
C LEU A 105 -7.94 -24.05 1.65
N SER A 106 -7.95 -23.09 2.58
CA SER A 106 -8.84 -23.08 3.74
C SER A 106 -10.20 -22.45 3.44
N PHE A 107 -10.22 -21.38 2.64
CA PHE A 107 -11.41 -20.56 2.44
C PHE A 107 -12.05 -20.69 1.05
N ASP A 108 -11.37 -21.26 0.06
CA ASP A 108 -11.96 -21.43 -1.27
C ASP A 108 -12.98 -22.61 -1.26
N PRO A 109 -14.27 -22.36 -1.52
CA PRO A 109 -15.26 -23.43 -1.60
C PRO A 109 -15.05 -24.35 -2.82
N ILE A 110 -14.22 -23.95 -3.79
CA ILE A 110 -13.91 -24.71 -5.00
C ILE A 110 -12.51 -25.29 -4.90
N MET A 111 -12.42 -26.56 -4.49
CA MET A 111 -11.15 -27.28 -4.28
C MET A 111 -10.23 -27.30 -5.51
N SER A 112 -10.78 -27.45 -6.72
CA SER A 112 -9.97 -27.48 -7.94
C SER A 112 -9.27 -26.14 -8.21
N ARG A 113 -9.90 -25.03 -7.82
CA ARG A 113 -9.34 -23.68 -7.98
C ARG A 113 -8.23 -23.42 -6.97
N SER A 114 -8.42 -23.79 -5.70
CA SER A 114 -7.38 -23.66 -4.67
C SER A 114 -6.18 -24.58 -4.91
N LEU A 115 -6.40 -25.79 -5.42
CA LEU A 115 -5.32 -26.69 -5.84
C LEU A 115 -4.52 -26.14 -7.02
N LEU A 116 -5.19 -25.52 -8.00
CA LEU A 116 -4.51 -24.85 -9.11
C LEU A 116 -3.67 -23.67 -8.60
N PHE A 117 -4.24 -22.84 -7.72
CA PHE A 117 -3.51 -21.73 -7.11
C PHE A 117 -2.27 -22.20 -6.33
N LYS A 118 -2.40 -23.25 -5.52
CA LYS A 118 -1.28 -23.90 -4.83
C LYS A 118 -0.19 -24.33 -5.81
N GLN A 119 -0.55 -25.07 -6.85
CA GLN A 119 0.41 -25.60 -7.81
C GLN A 119 1.20 -24.49 -8.50
N GLU A 120 0.50 -23.46 -9.00
CA GLU A 120 1.13 -22.33 -9.68
C GLU A 120 1.95 -21.46 -8.71
N GLY A 121 1.45 -21.26 -7.48
CA GLY A 121 2.17 -20.55 -6.42
C GLY A 121 3.46 -21.25 -6.00
N GLU A 122 3.42 -22.56 -5.78
CA GLU A 122 4.61 -23.38 -5.50
C GLU A 122 5.60 -23.35 -6.67
N ALA A 123 5.12 -23.37 -7.91
CA ALA A 123 5.98 -23.23 -9.08
C ALA A 123 6.66 -21.86 -9.12
N ALA A 124 5.94 -20.80 -8.78
CA ALA A 124 6.48 -19.44 -8.69
C ALA A 124 7.48 -19.26 -7.53
N LEU A 125 7.38 -20.05 -6.45
CA LEU A 125 8.29 -19.99 -5.31
C LEU A 125 9.68 -20.57 -5.59
N ARG A 126 9.80 -21.62 -6.40
CA ARG A 126 11.08 -22.35 -6.59
C ARG A 126 12.27 -21.44 -6.94
N PRO A 127 12.17 -20.48 -7.89
CA PRO A 127 13.30 -19.60 -8.21
C PRO A 127 13.73 -18.73 -7.03
N TYR A 128 12.79 -18.33 -6.16
CA TYR A 128 13.07 -17.55 -4.96
C TYR A 128 13.71 -18.40 -3.86
N GLU A 129 13.31 -19.66 -3.71
CA GLU A 129 13.95 -20.61 -2.77
C GLU A 129 15.41 -20.86 -3.16
N GLU A 130 15.65 -21.12 -4.45
CA GLU A 130 17.00 -21.29 -5.00
C GLU A 130 17.85 -20.05 -4.73
N LEU A 131 17.32 -18.86 -5.05
CA LEU A 131 18.01 -17.60 -4.83
C LEU A 131 18.32 -17.34 -3.33
N TYR A 132 17.37 -17.64 -2.43
CA TYR A 132 17.56 -17.51 -0.99
C TYR A 132 18.68 -18.41 -0.48
N ASN A 133 18.70 -19.67 -0.94
CA ASN A 133 19.73 -20.65 -0.61
C ASN A 133 21.09 -20.22 -1.15
N ASP A 134 21.14 -19.70 -2.37
CA ASP A 134 22.34 -19.17 -3.00
C ASP A 134 22.94 -18.00 -2.22
N MET A 135 22.11 -17.02 -1.85
CA MET A 135 22.53 -15.90 -1.02
C MET A 135 23.06 -16.36 0.34
N THR A 136 22.41 -17.37 0.94
CA THR A 136 22.85 -17.95 2.21
C THR A 136 24.21 -18.62 2.09
N ARG A 137 24.42 -19.40 1.02
CA ARG A 137 25.68 -20.08 0.74
C ARG A 137 26.81 -19.07 0.51
N ARG A 138 26.59 -18.06 -0.32
CA ARG A 138 27.57 -17.00 -0.60
C ARG A 138 27.96 -16.23 0.67
N ALA A 139 26.99 -15.92 1.52
CA ALA A 139 27.25 -15.25 2.80
C ALA A 139 28.12 -16.12 3.74
N LYS A 140 27.85 -17.42 3.82
CA LYS A 140 28.67 -18.36 4.61
C LYS A 140 30.10 -18.48 4.06
N GLN A 141 30.24 -18.59 2.74
CA GLN A 141 31.55 -18.68 2.09
C GLN A 141 32.40 -17.42 2.33
N LYS A 142 31.82 -16.23 2.19
CA LYS A 142 32.52 -14.96 2.49
C LYS A 142 33.07 -14.94 3.93
N ARG A 143 32.23 -15.32 4.91
CA ARG A 143 32.65 -15.39 6.32
C ARG A 143 33.81 -16.34 6.55
N LEU A 144 33.82 -17.49 5.87
CA LEU A 144 34.93 -18.45 5.94
C LEU A 144 36.20 -17.86 5.32
N THR A 145 36.13 -17.30 4.11
CA THR A 145 37.30 -16.70 3.46
C THR A 145 37.89 -15.56 4.29
N ASP A 146 37.04 -14.73 4.90
CA ASP A 146 37.49 -13.62 5.75
C ASP A 146 38.20 -14.11 7.03
N TYR A 147 37.81 -15.27 7.56
CA TYR A 147 38.46 -15.91 8.69
C TYR A 147 39.85 -16.44 8.33
N PHE A 148 39.98 -17.13 7.19
CA PHE A 148 41.26 -17.70 6.75
C PHE A 148 42.28 -16.65 6.27
N ASN A 149 41.82 -15.51 5.75
CA ASN A 149 42.69 -14.43 5.29
C ASN A 149 43.16 -13.48 6.42
N LYS A 150 42.74 -13.70 7.67
CA LYS A 150 43.12 -12.89 8.83
C LYS A 150 44.24 -13.49 9.69
N ASN A 151 44.77 -14.66 9.32
CA ASN A 151 45.96 -15.30 9.91
C ASN A 151 47.13 -15.23 8.93
#